data_AF-A0A2D4PEM6-F1
#
_entry.id   AF-A0A2D4PEM6-F1
#
_cell.length_a   1.000
_cell.length_b   1.000
_cell.length_c   1.000
_cell.angle_alpha   90.00
_cell.angle_beta   90.00
_cell.angle_gamma   90.00
#
_symmetry.space_group_name_H-M   'P 1'
#
loop_
_entity.id
_entity.type
_entity.pdbx_description
1 polymer ?
#
loop_
_entity_poly.entity_id
_entity_poly.type
_entity_poly.pdbx_seq_one_letter_code
_entity_poly.pdbx_strand_id
1 'polypeptide(L)'
;MEKPVTIPDKPNSEEEIVQFMEENKRPTLRKLHPDSMYETWEDDLDGIHIVAFAEEDDPDGYEFLEILKEVAQDNTDNPDLSIIWIDPEEFPLLIPYWEKTFNIDLSRPQIGVVNVTDADSVWMDMDDEEDLPSAEELEDWIEDVLEGEINTEDDDDDDDDDDDD
;
A
#
# COMPACT_ATOMS: atom_id res chain seq x y z
N MET A 1 17.50 -5.42 -2.97
CA MET A 1 17.98 -4.51 -4.03
C MET A 1 17.45 -5.05 -5.35
N GLU A 2 16.42 -4.42 -5.89
CA GLU A 2 15.88 -4.74 -7.21
C GLU A 2 16.99 -4.68 -8.26
N LYS A 3 16.98 -5.61 -9.21
CA LYS A 3 17.94 -5.60 -10.30
C LYS A 3 17.50 -4.52 -11.30
N PRO A 4 18.38 -3.60 -11.72
CA PRO A 4 18.00 -2.56 -12.65
C PRO A 4 17.56 -3.16 -13.99
N VAL A 5 16.43 -2.68 -14.52
CA VAL A 5 15.99 -3.02 -15.87
C VAL A 5 16.80 -2.20 -16.87
N THR A 6 17.37 -2.88 -17.87
CA THR A 6 18.12 -2.20 -18.93
C THR A 6 17.20 -1.82 -20.07
N ILE A 7 17.11 -0.53 -20.39
CA ILE A 7 16.37 -0.06 -21.58
C ILE A 7 16.86 -0.82 -22.83
N PRO A 8 15.96 -1.46 -23.60
CA PRO A 8 16.32 -2.25 -24.78
C PRO A 8 16.89 -1.38 -25.92
N ASP A 9 17.40 -2.02 -26.97
CA ASP A 9 17.73 -1.39 -28.26
C ASP A 9 18.69 -0.18 -28.24
N LYS A 10 19.74 -0.25 -27.40
CA LYS A 10 20.80 0.79 -27.33
C LYS A 10 21.47 1.07 -28.69
N PRO A 11 21.85 2.33 -29.01
CA PRO A 11 21.72 3.54 -28.19
C PRO A 11 20.32 4.16 -28.25
N ASN A 12 19.84 4.66 -27.11
CA ASN A 12 18.49 5.21 -26.97
C ASN A 12 18.43 6.72 -27.29
N SER A 13 17.37 7.13 -27.97
CA SER A 13 16.93 8.51 -28.16
C SER A 13 16.20 9.06 -26.94
N GLU A 14 15.99 10.38 -26.89
CA GLU A 14 15.19 11.02 -25.83
C GLU A 14 13.77 10.44 -25.76
N GLU A 15 13.14 10.26 -26.92
CA GLU A 15 11.77 9.73 -27.04
C GLU A 15 11.69 8.29 -26.51
N GLU A 16 12.66 7.43 -26.82
CA GLU A 16 12.71 6.04 -26.31
C GLU A 16 12.95 5.98 -24.79
N ILE A 17 13.74 6.91 -24.24
CA ILE A 17 13.96 6.99 -22.79
C ILE A 17 12.68 7.45 -22.08
N VAL A 18 12.03 8.51 -22.58
CA VAL A 18 10.79 9.02 -21.99
C VAL A 18 9.69 7.95 -22.08
N GLN A 19 9.52 7.30 -23.22
CA GLN A 19 8.54 6.23 -23.37
C GLN A 19 8.79 5.09 -22.36
N PHE A 20 10.03 4.64 -22.22
CA PHE A 20 10.37 3.60 -21.25
C PHE A 20 10.07 4.06 -19.80
N MET A 21 10.33 5.32 -19.45
CA MET A 21 10.02 5.85 -18.13
C MET A 21 8.51 5.93 -17.87
N GLU A 22 7.72 6.35 -18.85
CA GLU A 22 6.26 6.41 -18.74
C GLU A 22 5.66 5.00 -18.62
N GLU A 23 6.16 4.03 -19.38
CA GLU A 23 5.74 2.62 -19.33
C GLU A 23 6.08 1.95 -17.98
N ASN A 24 7.07 2.47 -17.25
CA ASN A 24 7.53 1.95 -15.96
C ASN A 24 7.32 2.98 -14.84
N LYS A 25 6.38 3.91 -15.00
CA LYS A 25 6.20 5.05 -14.07
C LYS A 25 5.74 4.61 -12.68
N ARG A 26 4.95 3.54 -12.61
CA ARG A 26 4.31 3.06 -11.37
C ARG A 26 5.06 1.83 -10.85
N PRO A 27 5.83 1.95 -9.75
CA PRO A 27 6.46 0.81 -9.11
C PRO A 27 5.45 -0.03 -8.30
N THR A 28 5.79 -1.30 -8.09
CA THR A 28 5.02 -2.21 -7.22
C THR A 28 5.03 -1.76 -5.76
N LEU A 29 6.14 -1.19 -5.28
CA LEU A 29 6.23 -0.54 -3.97
C LEU A 29 6.74 0.88 -4.14
N ARG A 30 5.95 1.88 -3.71
CA ARG A 30 6.28 3.30 -3.84
C ARG A 30 6.15 4.02 -2.49
N LYS A 31 7.18 4.77 -2.10
CA LYS A 31 7.12 5.60 -0.88
C LYS A 31 6.29 6.86 -1.17
N LEU A 32 5.38 7.20 -0.26
CA LEU A 32 4.69 8.48 -0.28
C LEU A 32 5.62 9.57 0.22
N HIS A 33 6.00 10.52 -0.64
CA HIS A 33 6.87 11.63 -0.26
C HIS A 33 6.07 12.94 -0.14
N PRO A 34 6.44 13.85 0.80
CA PRO A 34 5.72 15.11 0.99
C PRO A 34 5.67 16.02 -0.25
N ASP A 35 6.65 15.94 -1.16
CA ASP A 35 6.72 16.75 -2.37
C ASP A 35 5.92 16.17 -3.55
N SER A 36 5.57 14.89 -3.53
CA SER A 36 4.75 14.21 -4.54
C SER A 36 3.47 13.59 -4.01
N MET A 37 3.10 13.82 -2.74
CA MET A 37 2.00 13.10 -2.07
C MET A 37 0.68 13.12 -2.84
N TYR A 38 0.32 14.25 -3.45
CA TYR A 38 -0.92 14.37 -4.22
C TYR A 38 -0.83 13.63 -5.56
N GLU A 39 0.32 13.68 -6.24
CA GLU A 39 0.50 12.94 -7.49
C GLU A 39 0.43 11.43 -7.25
N THR A 40 1.08 10.94 -6.19
CA THR A 40 1.03 9.52 -5.81
C THR A 40 -0.39 9.09 -5.41
N TRP A 41 -1.10 9.94 -4.65
CA TRP A 41 -2.45 9.61 -4.15
C TRP A 41 -3.55 9.74 -5.23
N GLU A 42 -3.40 10.62 -6.20
CA GLU A 42 -4.32 10.74 -7.35
C GLU A 42 -4.09 9.64 -8.41
N ASP A 43 -3.00 8.87 -8.30
CA ASP A 43 -2.63 7.78 -9.21
C ASP A 43 -3.12 6.42 -8.70
N ASP A 44 -4.45 6.29 -8.50
CA ASP A 44 -5.11 5.08 -7.99
C ASP A 44 -5.14 3.90 -8.99
N LEU A 45 -5.47 2.73 -8.46
CA LEU A 45 -5.77 1.50 -9.20
C LEU A 45 -7.24 1.17 -8.96
N ASP A 46 -8.07 1.37 -9.98
CA ASP A 46 -9.51 1.08 -9.94
C ASP A 46 -10.27 1.68 -8.73
N GLY A 47 -9.87 2.89 -8.30
CA GLY A 47 -10.51 3.60 -7.19
C GLY A 47 -9.99 3.23 -5.79
N ILE A 48 -8.97 2.37 -5.69
CA ILE A 48 -8.38 1.96 -4.41
C ILE A 48 -6.86 2.19 -4.38
N HIS A 49 -6.32 2.23 -3.15
CA HIS A 49 -4.89 2.07 -2.87
C HIS A 49 -4.68 0.97 -1.84
N ILE A 50 -3.68 0.11 -2.07
CA ILE A 50 -3.09 -0.68 -1.00
C ILE A 50 -2.07 0.21 -0.29
N VAL A 51 -2.28 0.46 1.01
CA VAL A 51 -1.49 1.38 1.83
C VAL A 51 -0.83 0.61 2.96
N ALA A 52 0.47 0.79 3.13
CA ALA A 52 1.25 0.24 4.23
C ALA A 52 1.87 1.37 5.06
N PHE A 53 1.59 1.40 6.37
CA PHE A 53 2.28 2.27 7.31
C PHE A 53 3.41 1.51 7.99
N ALA A 54 4.63 2.06 7.94
CA ALA A 54 5.78 1.52 8.66
C ALA A 54 6.83 2.61 8.87
N GLU A 55 7.30 2.78 10.10
CA GLU A 55 8.39 3.70 10.45
C GLU A 55 9.74 3.01 10.15
N GLU A 56 10.58 3.60 9.30
CA GLU A 56 11.86 2.97 8.88
C GLU A 56 12.87 2.89 10.04
N ASP A 57 12.80 3.82 10.99
CA ASP A 57 13.72 3.92 12.13
C ASP A 57 13.28 3.08 13.35
N ASP A 58 12.05 2.54 13.33
CA ASP A 58 11.53 1.60 14.33
C ASP A 58 11.90 0.14 13.97
N PRO A 59 12.30 -0.73 14.92
CA PRO A 59 12.66 -2.12 14.63
C PRO A 59 11.56 -2.92 13.93
N ASP A 60 10.31 -2.78 14.35
CA ASP A 60 9.18 -3.55 13.85
C ASP A 60 8.72 -2.99 12.51
N GLY A 61 8.72 -1.66 12.37
CA GLY A 61 8.53 -0.97 11.09
C GLY A 61 9.57 -1.34 10.04
N TYR A 62 10.86 -1.46 10.42
CA TYR A 62 11.91 -1.92 9.53
C TYR A 62 11.73 -3.38 9.11
N GLU A 63 11.37 -4.27 10.03
CA GLU A 63 11.12 -5.68 9.72
C GLU A 63 9.94 -5.85 8.75
N PHE A 64 8.84 -5.15 9.02
CA PHE A 64 7.67 -5.13 8.12
C PHE A 64 8.01 -4.56 6.74
N LEU A 65 8.84 -3.51 6.67
CA LEU A 65 9.29 -2.94 5.40
C LEU A 65 10.12 -3.93 4.57
N GLU A 66 10.93 -4.78 5.20
CA GLU A 66 11.66 -5.83 4.47
C GLU A 66 10.71 -6.90 3.91
N ILE A 67 9.64 -7.24 4.64
CA ILE A 67 8.57 -8.13 4.16
C ILE A 67 7.85 -7.50 2.96
N LEU A 68 7.47 -6.22 3.03
CA LEU A 68 6.87 -5.49 1.91
C LEU A 68 7.75 -5.49 0.66
N LYS A 69 9.07 -5.31 0.84
CA LYS A 69 10.03 -5.35 -0.28
C LYS A 69 10.16 -6.74 -0.87
N GLU A 70 10.08 -7.80 -0.07
CA GLU A 70 10.10 -9.18 -0.56
C GLU A 70 8.87 -9.45 -1.44
N VAL A 71 7.67 -9.18 -0.93
CA VAL A 71 6.41 -9.36 -1.66
C VAL A 71 6.37 -8.52 -2.93
N ALA A 72 6.77 -7.25 -2.86
CA ALA A 72 6.81 -6.38 -4.04
C ALA A 72 7.82 -6.86 -5.10
N GLN A 73 8.95 -7.44 -4.67
CA GLN A 73 9.95 -7.96 -5.60
C GLN A 73 9.43 -9.21 -6.32
N ASP A 74 8.72 -10.08 -5.61
CA ASP A 74 8.17 -11.32 -6.16
C ASP A 74 6.97 -11.04 -7.08
N ASN A 75 6.26 -9.93 -6.85
CA ASN A 75 5.13 -9.46 -7.64
C ASN A 75 5.44 -8.28 -8.59
N THR A 76 6.72 -8.06 -8.90
CA THR A 76 7.15 -6.87 -9.69
C THR A 76 6.57 -6.80 -11.10
N ASP A 77 6.21 -7.96 -11.68
CA ASP A 77 5.65 -8.07 -13.03
C ASP A 77 4.11 -7.96 -13.05
N ASN A 78 3.45 -7.80 -11.89
CA ASN A 78 2.00 -7.64 -11.79
C ASN A 78 1.61 -6.16 -11.97
N PRO A 79 0.99 -5.76 -13.11
CA PRO A 79 0.63 -4.36 -13.37
C PRO A 79 -0.53 -3.86 -12.51
N ASP A 80 -1.29 -4.78 -11.91
CA ASP A 80 -2.47 -4.48 -11.11
C ASP A 80 -2.12 -4.33 -9.61
N LEU A 81 -0.83 -4.50 -9.26
CA LEU A 81 -0.33 -4.31 -7.89
C LEU A 81 0.51 -3.03 -7.76
N SER A 82 0.08 -2.14 -6.87
CA SER A 82 0.91 -1.04 -6.39
C SER A 82 0.61 -0.72 -4.93
N ILE A 83 1.62 -0.85 -4.08
CA ILE A 83 1.57 -0.60 -2.65
C ILE A 83 2.19 0.77 -2.37
N ILE A 84 1.44 1.64 -1.68
CA ILE A 84 1.95 2.90 -1.16
C ILE A 84 2.48 2.65 0.25
N TRP A 85 3.80 2.73 0.42
CA TRP A 85 4.40 2.78 1.75
C TRP A 85 4.43 4.22 2.27
N ILE A 86 3.87 4.43 3.46
CA ILE A 86 3.88 5.69 4.18
C ILE A 86 4.70 5.51 5.45
N ASP A 87 5.70 6.36 5.61
CA ASP A 87 6.42 6.52 6.86
C ASP A 87 5.70 7.60 7.70
N PRO A 88 5.05 7.25 8.83
CA PRO A 88 4.28 8.22 9.62
C PRO A 88 5.12 9.41 10.10
N GLU A 89 6.42 9.23 10.34
CA GLU A 89 7.33 10.29 10.80
C GLU A 89 7.52 11.40 9.76
N GLU A 90 7.34 11.11 8.46
CA GLU A 90 7.40 12.11 7.40
C GLU A 90 6.14 13.01 7.37
N PHE A 91 5.04 12.57 8.02
CA PHE A 91 3.74 13.24 8.02
C PHE A 91 3.13 13.38 9.44
N PRO A 92 3.84 14.00 10.40
CA PRO A 92 3.41 14.01 11.81
C PRO A 92 2.08 14.73 12.05
N LEU A 93 1.67 15.61 11.13
CA LEU A 93 0.39 16.33 11.21
C LEU A 93 -0.80 15.50 10.72
N LEU A 94 -0.57 14.41 9.96
CA LEU A 94 -1.61 13.54 9.43
C LEU A 94 -1.85 12.31 10.31
N ILE A 95 -0.92 11.94 11.19
CA ILE A 95 -1.06 10.80 12.12
C ILE A 95 -2.42 10.81 12.85
N PRO A 96 -2.84 11.89 13.56
CA PRO A 96 -4.11 11.85 14.29
C PRO A 96 -5.34 11.80 13.38
N TYR A 97 -5.18 12.21 12.12
CA TYR A 97 -6.24 12.11 11.13
C TYR A 97 -6.37 10.67 10.64
N TRP A 98 -5.26 10.00 10.29
CA TRP A 98 -5.26 8.62 9.83
C TRP A 98 -5.72 7.66 10.91
N GLU A 99 -5.18 7.73 12.13
CA GLU A 99 -5.63 6.89 13.25
C GLU A 99 -7.14 6.99 13.48
N LYS A 100 -7.68 8.22 13.38
CA LYS A 100 -9.11 8.45 13.56
C LYS A 100 -9.95 7.98 12.37
N THR A 101 -9.48 8.21 11.16
CA THR A 101 -10.25 7.94 9.93
C THR A 101 -10.31 6.45 9.65
N PHE A 102 -9.17 5.79 9.81
CA PHE A 102 -8.99 4.37 9.51
C PHE A 102 -9.15 3.47 10.74
N ASN A 103 -9.32 4.06 11.92
CA ASN A 103 -9.45 3.33 13.20
C ASN A 103 -8.27 2.37 13.46
N ILE A 104 -7.06 2.81 13.12
CA ILE A 104 -5.80 2.07 13.29
C ILE A 104 -4.90 2.74 14.32
N ASP A 105 -3.89 2.01 14.78
CA ASP A 105 -2.83 2.50 15.67
C ASP A 105 -1.54 2.64 14.86
N LEU A 106 -1.07 3.87 14.65
CA LEU A 106 0.14 4.14 13.86
C LEU A 106 1.44 4.04 14.67
N SER A 107 1.36 3.62 15.95
CA SER A 107 2.57 3.24 16.68
C SER A 107 3.12 1.88 16.26
N ARG A 108 2.36 1.11 15.47
CA ARG A 108 2.73 -0.21 14.96
C ARG A 108 2.56 -0.26 13.44
N PRO A 109 3.19 -1.22 12.74
CA PRO A 109 2.99 -1.41 11.30
C PRO A 109 1.53 -1.71 10.96
N GLN A 110 1.07 -1.23 9.82
CA GLN A 110 -0.31 -1.43 9.32
C GLN A 110 -0.27 -1.68 7.81
N ILE A 111 -1.17 -2.52 7.29
CA ILE A 111 -1.45 -2.61 5.85
C ILE A 111 -2.94 -2.77 5.61
N GLY A 112 -3.46 -2.07 4.62
CA GLY A 112 -4.88 -2.03 4.34
C GLY A 112 -5.18 -1.54 2.94
N VAL A 113 -6.46 -1.63 2.58
CA VAL A 113 -7.02 -1.06 1.34
C VAL A 113 -7.78 0.19 1.70
N VAL A 114 -7.58 1.27 0.94
CA VAL A 114 -8.29 2.54 1.11
C VAL A 114 -9.03 2.88 -0.18
N ASN A 115 -10.33 3.10 -0.09
CA ASN A 115 -11.14 3.64 -1.16
C ASN A 115 -10.90 5.16 -1.29
N VAL A 116 -10.50 5.62 -2.47
CA VAL A 116 -10.14 7.04 -2.66
C VAL A 116 -11.35 7.98 -2.72
N THR A 117 -12.56 7.44 -2.86
CA THR A 117 -13.78 8.22 -3.06
C THR A 117 -14.36 8.75 -1.76
N ASP A 118 -14.36 7.93 -0.71
CA ASP A 118 -14.97 8.20 0.60
C ASP A 118 -14.02 7.97 1.79
N ALA A 119 -12.80 7.50 1.53
CA ALA A 119 -11.80 7.14 2.53
C ALA A 119 -12.22 5.97 3.43
N ASP A 120 -13.13 5.12 2.95
CA ASP A 120 -13.41 3.84 3.58
C ASP A 120 -12.20 2.90 3.47
N SER A 121 -12.03 2.00 4.43
CA SER A 121 -10.83 1.18 4.52
C SER A 121 -10.98 -0.11 5.31
N VAL A 122 -10.35 -1.17 4.81
CA VAL A 122 -10.18 -2.45 5.52
C VAL A 122 -8.69 -2.67 5.78
N TRP A 123 -8.35 -3.22 6.95
CA TRP A 123 -6.96 -3.39 7.40
C TRP A 123 -6.70 -4.85 7.77
N MET A 124 -5.51 -5.34 7.44
CA MET A 124 -5.06 -6.67 7.84
C MET A 124 -4.98 -6.75 9.36
N ASP A 125 -5.61 -7.78 9.95
CA ASP A 125 -5.55 -8.01 11.38
C ASP A 125 -4.16 -8.52 11.77
N MET A 126 -3.46 -7.73 12.57
CA MET A 126 -2.17 -8.06 13.16
C MET A 126 -2.36 -7.99 14.67
N ASP A 127 -2.52 -9.15 15.30
CA ASP A 127 -2.91 -9.31 16.70
C ASP A 127 -2.09 -8.39 17.65
N ASP A 128 -0.77 -8.29 17.44
CA ASP A 128 0.14 -7.35 18.11
C ASP A 128 1.45 -7.14 17.30
N GLU A 129 2.35 -6.24 17.75
CA GLU A 129 3.67 -5.95 17.15
C GLU A 129 4.58 -7.19 16.99
N GLU A 130 4.39 -8.24 17.80
CA GLU A 130 5.15 -9.51 17.70
C GLU A 130 4.60 -10.47 16.63
N ASP A 131 3.46 -10.14 16.01
CA ASP A 131 2.75 -10.98 15.03
C ASP A 131 2.75 -10.37 13.62
N LEU A 132 3.91 -9.83 13.19
CA LEU A 132 4.10 -9.42 11.80
C LEU A 132 3.88 -10.62 10.85
N PRO A 133 3.17 -10.42 9.73
CA PRO A 133 2.93 -11.50 8.78
C PRO A 133 4.22 -11.92 8.09
N SER A 134 4.32 -13.19 7.73
CA SER A 134 5.31 -13.64 6.76
C SER A 134 5.02 -13.06 5.36
N ALA A 135 6.01 -13.10 4.47
CA ALA A 135 5.81 -12.69 3.09
C ALA A 135 4.71 -13.50 2.37
N GLU A 136 4.58 -14.80 2.68
CA GLU A 136 3.53 -15.67 2.14
C GLU A 136 2.14 -15.24 2.63
N GLU A 137 1.98 -14.98 3.94
CA GLU A 137 0.70 -14.50 4.50
C GLU A 137 0.30 -13.12 3.96
N LEU A 138 1.27 -12.24 3.75
CA LEU A 138 1.01 -10.93 3.16
C LEU A 138 0.67 -11.03 1.66
N GLU A 139 1.34 -11.91 0.93
CA GLU A 139 1.04 -12.16 -0.49
C GLU A 139 -0.39 -12.73 -0.65
N ASP A 140 -0.75 -13.74 0.14
CA ASP A 140 -2.11 -14.32 0.17
C ASP A 140 -3.17 -13.23 0.43
N TRP A 141 -2.94 -12.36 1.43
CA TRP A 141 -3.87 -11.26 1.74
C TRP A 141 -4.00 -10.25 0.59
N ILE A 142 -2.91 -9.93 -0.10
CA ILE A 142 -2.92 -9.05 -1.28
C ILE A 142 -3.64 -9.72 -2.45
N GLU A 143 -3.46 -11.02 -2.67
CA GLU A 143 -4.20 -11.76 -3.69
C GLU A 143 -5.71 -11.68 -3.44
N ASP A 144 -6.16 -11.91 -2.20
CA ASP A 144 -7.58 -11.81 -1.83
C ASP A 144 -8.13 -10.39 -2.07
N VAL A 145 -7.34 -9.34 -1.85
CA VAL A 145 -7.70 -7.95 -2.18
C VAL A 145 -7.85 -7.76 -3.70
N LEU A 146 -6.90 -8.25 -4.48
CA LEU A 146 -6.92 -8.09 -5.95
C LEU A 146 -8.04 -8.93 -6.60
N GLU A 147 -8.41 -10.05 -6.00
CA GLU A 147 -9.56 -10.87 -6.42
C GLU A 147 -10.91 -10.26 -5.97
N GLY A 148 -10.87 -9.26 -5.09
CA GLY A 148 -12.04 -8.59 -4.52
C GLY A 148 -12.72 -9.39 -3.41
N GLU A 149 -12.09 -10.45 -2.91
CA GLU A 149 -12.54 -11.20 -1.73
C GLU A 149 -12.40 -10.36 -0.45
N ILE A 150 -11.38 -9.51 -0.40
CA ILE A 150 -11.23 -8.46 0.62
C ILE A 150 -11.48 -7.11 -0.05
N ASN A 151 -12.52 -6.42 0.38
CA ASN A 151 -12.89 -5.11 -0.16
C ASN A 151 -13.50 -4.23 0.93
N THR A 152 -13.67 -2.94 0.62
CA THR A 152 -14.21 -1.95 1.57
C THR A 152 -15.74 -2.00 1.69
N GLU A 153 -16.44 -2.55 0.70
CA GLU A 153 -17.91 -2.54 0.66
C GLU A 153 -18.55 -3.63 1.56
N ASP A 154 -17.82 -4.68 1.94
CA ASP A 154 -18.32 -5.79 2.75
C ASP A 154 -18.36 -5.49 4.27
N ASP A 155 -17.67 -4.45 4.74
CA ASP A 155 -17.69 -4.02 6.16
C ASP A 155 -18.98 -3.24 6.53
N ASP A 156 -19.80 -2.88 5.55
CA ASP A 156 -21.10 -2.19 5.72
C ASP A 156 -22.27 -3.15 6.08
N ASP A 157 -22.04 -4.47 6.08
CA ASP A 157 -23.06 -5.50 6.33
C ASP A 157 -23.17 -5.95 7.82
N ASP A 158 -22.65 -5.15 8.76
CA ASP A 158 -22.85 -5.36 10.21
C ASP A 158 -24.17 -4.71 10.72
N ASP A 159 -25.25 -5.49 10.61
CA ASP A 159 -26.40 -5.56 11.53
C ASP A 159 -27.00 -4.24 12.07
N ASP A 160 -27.67 -3.48 11.21
CA ASP A 160 -28.79 -2.60 11.58
C ASP A 160 -30.06 -3.46 11.84
N ASP A 161 -30.00 -4.33 12.85
CA ASP A 161 -31.13 -5.17 13.29
C ASP A 161 -31.33 -5.00 14.81
N ASP A 162 -31.65 -3.77 15.24
CA ASP A 162 -32.34 -3.49 16.51
C ASP A 162 -33.41 -2.39 16.32
N ASP A 163 -34.47 -2.76 15.61
CA ASP A 163 -35.79 -2.13 15.68
C ASP A 163 -36.51 -2.56 16.99
N ASP A 164 -37.12 -1.57 17.67
CA ASP A 164 -38.26 -1.63 18.62
C ASP A 164 -38.06 -2.16 20.08
N ASP A 165 -38.00 -1.23 21.07
CA ASP A 165 -39.11 -0.90 22.03
C ASP A 165 -38.81 0.34 22.94
#